data_AF-A0A928X6T5-F1
#
_entry.id   AF-A0A928X6T5-F1
#
_cell.length_a   1.000
_cell.length_b   1.000
_cell.length_c   1.000
_cell.angle_alpha   90.00
_cell.angle_beta   90.00
_cell.angle_gamma   90.00
#
_symmetry.space_group_name_H-M   'P 1'
#
loop_
_entity.id
_entity.type
_entity.pdbx_description
1 polymer ?
#
loop_
_entity_poly.entity_id
_entity_poly.type
_entity_poly.pdbx_seq_one_letter_code
_entity_poly.pdbx_strand_id
1 'polypeptide(L)'
;MSFYTVIKTELSVKKYLICALEELKKRGEITSFVASERKDAIEVDRDGDIINISREKAGNYQLGGDNRVVNAFSNRLKQMYAYESIKDNLPLDFEISSETETAGEIQIVLKG
;
A
#
# COMPACT_ATOMS: atom_id res chain seq x y z
N MET A 1 -3.45 23.93 -10.43
CA MET A 1 -4.56 23.65 -9.49
C MET A 1 -4.33 22.26 -8.92
N SER A 2 -4.08 22.16 -7.62
CA SER A 2 -4.04 20.89 -6.90
C SER A 2 -5.47 20.51 -6.51
N PHE A 3 -5.98 19.41 -7.07
CA PHE A 3 -7.30 18.90 -6.74
C PHE A 3 -7.14 17.84 -5.65
N TYR A 4 -7.85 18.01 -4.54
CA TYR A 4 -7.96 16.98 -3.53
C TYR A 4 -8.76 15.81 -4.09
N THR A 5 -8.15 14.63 -4.13
CA THR A 5 -8.72 13.42 -4.72
C THR A 5 -8.84 12.36 -3.66
N VAL A 6 -9.99 11.67 -3.65
CA VAL A 6 -10.25 10.53 -2.78
C VAL A 6 -10.45 9.30 -3.65
N ILE A 7 -9.56 8.33 -3.52
CA ILE A 7 -9.64 7.04 -4.19
C ILE A 7 -10.21 6.04 -3.20
N LYS A 8 -11.40 5.52 -3.51
CA LYS A 8 -11.98 4.40 -2.78
C LYS A 8 -11.27 3.12 -3.18
N THR A 9 -10.88 2.31 -2.21
CA THR A 9 -10.23 1.02 -2.46
C THR A 9 -11.02 -0.11 -1.84
N GLU A 10 -10.78 -1.34 -2.27
CA GLU A 10 -11.35 -2.55 -1.68
C GLU A 10 -10.46 -3.14 -0.57
N LEU A 11 -9.41 -2.41 -0.18
CA LEU A 11 -8.51 -2.82 0.90
C LEU A 11 -9.30 -2.83 2.22
N SER A 12 -9.26 -3.94 2.95
CA SER A 12 -10.06 -4.14 4.16
C SER A 12 -9.25 -4.51 5.39
N VAL A 13 -8.02 -5.04 5.22
CA VAL A 13 -7.21 -5.56 6.32
C VAL A 13 -6.07 -4.60 6.68
N LYS A 14 -6.09 -4.09 7.91
CA LYS A 14 -5.11 -3.12 8.43
C LYS A 14 -3.68 -3.68 8.48
N LYS A 15 -3.51 -4.97 8.84
CA LYS A 15 -2.20 -5.63 8.98
C LYS A 15 -1.39 -5.51 7.68
N TYR A 16 -1.97 -5.94 6.55
CA TYR A 16 -1.31 -5.88 5.25
C TYR A 16 -1.06 -4.46 4.76
N LEU A 17 -1.92 -3.50 5.14
CA LEU A 17 -1.69 -2.08 4.88
C LEU A 17 -0.44 -1.56 5.59
N ILE A 18 -0.26 -1.91 6.87
CA ILE A 18 0.92 -1.52 7.63
C ILE A 18 2.17 -2.18 7.05
N CYS A 19 2.13 -3.48 6.75
CA CYS A 19 3.25 -4.20 6.12
C CYS A 19 3.64 -3.57 4.77
N ALA A 20 2.65 -3.26 3.93
CA ALA A 20 2.89 -2.60 2.65
C ALA A 20 3.54 -1.21 2.83
N LEU A 21 3.10 -0.43 3.82
CA LEU A 21 3.70 0.88 4.12
C LEU A 21 5.12 0.77 4.67
N GLU A 22 5.41 -0.24 5.48
CA GLU A 22 6.77 -0.51 5.95
C GLU A 22 7.71 -0.86 4.80
N GLU A 23 7.26 -1.68 3.85
CA GLU A 23 8.04 -2.02 2.65
C GLU A 23 8.27 -0.79 1.76
N LEU A 24 7.25 0.05 1.57
CA LEU A 24 7.39 1.31 0.84
C LEU A 24 8.37 2.27 1.52
N LYS A 25 8.39 2.31 2.86
CA LYS A 25 9.36 3.09 3.63
C LYS A 25 10.79 2.56 3.46
N LYS A 26 10.98 1.23 3.52
CA LYS A 26 12.30 0.61 3.31
C LYS A 26 12.85 0.86 1.91
N ARG A 27 11.97 0.89 0.89
CA ARG A 27 12.31 1.18 -0.50
C ARG A 27 12.55 2.69 -0.76
N GLY A 28 12.31 3.55 0.22
CA GLY A 28 12.44 5.00 0.09
C GLY A 28 11.34 5.65 -0.76
N GLU A 29 10.23 4.95 -0.99
CA GLU A 29 9.09 5.48 -1.76
C GLU A 29 8.21 6.42 -0.92
N ILE A 30 8.32 6.33 0.41
CA ILE A 30 7.71 7.26 1.38
C ILE A 30 8.74 7.66 2.43
N THR A 31 8.61 8.86 2.97
CA THR A 31 9.50 9.40 4.00
C THR A 31 9.11 8.87 5.37
N SER A 32 7.81 8.95 5.70
CA SER A 32 7.29 8.48 6.97
C SER A 32 5.80 8.15 6.90
N PHE A 33 5.29 7.41 7.89
CA PHE A 33 3.86 7.24 8.08
C PHE A 33 3.54 7.19 9.58
N VAL A 34 2.35 7.67 9.93
CA VAL A 34 1.82 7.66 11.29
C VAL A 34 0.47 6.95 11.26
N ALA A 35 0.42 5.76 11.87
CA ALA A 35 -0.83 5.03 12.04
C ALA A 35 -1.51 5.43 13.35
N SER A 36 -2.72 5.98 13.27
CA SER A 36 -3.54 6.23 14.46
C SER A 36 -4.28 4.96 14.88
N GLU A 37 -3.98 4.45 16.07
CA GLU A 37 -4.69 3.30 16.64
C GLU A 37 -6.16 3.60 16.93
N ARG A 38 -6.48 4.85 17.26
CA ARG A 38 -7.83 5.26 17.70
C ARG A 38 -8.78 5.61 16.56
N LYS A 39 -8.27 6.05 15.41
CA LYS A 39 -9.08 6.62 14.32
C LYS A 39 -9.14 5.78 13.03
N ASP A 40 -8.53 4.59 13.03
CA ASP A 40 -8.38 3.77 11.81
C ASP A 40 -7.97 4.60 10.58
N ALA A 41 -7.06 5.55 10.86
CA ALA A 41 -6.52 6.49 9.91
C ALA A 41 -4.99 6.39 9.94
N ILE A 42 -4.38 6.47 8.77
CA ILE A 42 -2.94 6.46 8.57
C ILE A 42 -2.60 7.69 7.75
N GLU A 43 -1.70 8.52 8.27
CA GLU A 43 -1.14 9.64 7.53
C GLU A 43 0.21 9.21 6.97
N VAL A 44 0.41 9.40 5.68
CA VAL A 44 1.62 9.02 4.96
C VAL A 44 2.24 10.30 4.41
N ASP A 45 3.53 10.50 4.69
CA ASP A 45 4.32 11.60 4.18
C ASP A 45 5.26 11.08 3.09
N ARG A 46 5.15 11.67 1.90
CA ARG A 46 6.01 11.40 0.76
C ARG A 46 6.63 12.71 0.30
N ASP A 47 7.85 12.96 0.76
CA ASP A 47 8.65 14.14 0.38
C ASP A 47 7.92 15.48 0.57
N GLY A 48 7.08 15.57 1.61
CA GLY A 48 6.28 16.76 1.93
C GLY A 48 4.84 16.72 1.42
N ASP A 49 4.48 15.72 0.60
CA ASP A 49 3.10 15.47 0.18
C ASP A 49 2.39 14.53 1.17
N ILE A 50 1.35 15.05 1.82
CA ILE A 50 0.57 14.32 2.83
C ILE A 50 -0.57 13.55 2.17
N ILE A 51 -0.59 12.23 2.40
CA ILE A 51 -1.63 11.31 1.95
C ILE A 51 -2.34 10.72 3.17
N ASN A 52 -3.66 10.81 3.18
CA ASN A 52 -4.50 10.30 4.25
C ASN A 52 -5.19 9.00 3.85
N ILE A 53 -4.86 7.90 4.52
CA ILE A 53 -5.59 6.64 4.43
C ILE A 53 -6.61 6.61 5.57
N SER A 54 -7.89 6.45 5.28
CA SER A 54 -8.92 6.36 6.32
C SER A 54 -9.90 5.24 6.03
N ARG A 55 -10.48 4.65 7.06
CA ARG A 55 -11.49 3.61 6.90
C ARG A 55 -12.88 4.22 6.69
N GLU A 56 -13.54 3.84 5.60
CA GLU A 56 -14.94 4.15 5.35
C GLU A 56 -15.86 3.32 6.26
N LYS A 57 -17.09 3.80 6.49
CA LYS A 57 -18.13 3.10 7.27
C LYS A 57 -18.47 1.71 6.71
N ALA A 58 -18.24 1.49 5.42
CA ALA A 58 -18.41 0.19 4.76
C ALA A 58 -17.30 -0.83 5.11
N GLY A 59 -16.29 -0.42 5.87
CA GLY A 59 -15.18 -1.27 6.32
C GLY A 59 -13.92 -1.20 5.46
N ASN A 60 -14.01 -0.59 4.27
CA ASN A 60 -12.91 -0.46 3.31
C ASN A 60 -12.07 0.80 3.55
N TYR A 61 -10.81 0.79 3.14
CA TYR A 61 -9.92 1.95 3.21
C TYR A 61 -10.07 2.86 1.97
N GLN A 62 -9.99 4.16 2.19
CA GLN A 62 -9.93 5.19 1.16
C GLN A 62 -8.63 5.99 1.30
N LEU A 63 -8.09 6.43 0.17
CA LEU A 63 -6.85 7.21 0.06
C LEU A 63 -7.21 8.64 -0.36
N GLY A 64 -6.86 9.64 0.44
CA GLY A 64 -7.12 11.06 0.17
C GLY A 64 -5.83 11.87 0.09
N GLY A 65 -5.78 12.89 -0.77
CA GLY A 65 -4.62 13.78 -0.91
C GLY A 65 -4.56 14.45 -2.29
N ASP A 66 -3.41 15.00 -2.68
CA ASP A 66 -3.23 15.61 -4.00
C ASP A 66 -3.34 14.54 -5.11
N ASN A 67 -4.20 14.80 -6.11
CA ASN A 67 -4.46 13.92 -7.25
C ASN A 67 -3.18 13.37 -7.92
N ARG A 68 -2.14 14.18 -8.07
CA ARG A 68 -0.91 13.78 -8.77
C ARG A 68 -0.18 12.68 -8.02
N VAL A 69 -0.13 12.81 -6.71
CA VAL A 69 0.63 11.94 -5.82
C VAL A 69 -0.19 10.71 -5.44
N VAL A 70 -1.47 10.93 -5.12
CA VAL A 70 -2.38 9.88 -4.63
C VAL A 70 -2.67 8.82 -5.68
N ASN A 71 -2.78 9.17 -6.97
CA ASN A 71 -2.97 8.16 -8.02
C ASN A 71 -1.76 7.24 -8.16
N ALA A 72 -0.56 7.82 -8.24
CA ALA A 72 0.67 7.05 -8.37
C ALA A 72 0.92 6.18 -7.13
N PHE A 73 0.70 6.76 -5.94
CA PHE A 73 0.82 6.07 -4.67
C PHE A 73 -0.22 4.96 -4.50
N SER A 74 -1.48 5.18 -4.89
CA SER A 74 -2.56 4.19 -4.76
C SER A 74 -2.29 2.91 -5.53
N ASN A 75 -1.80 3.02 -6.77
CA ASN A 75 -1.45 1.85 -7.56
C ASN A 75 -0.32 1.04 -6.90
N ARG A 76 0.72 1.74 -6.45
CA ARG A 76 1.89 1.12 -5.82
C ARG A 76 1.60 0.50 -4.46
N LEU A 77 0.78 1.17 -3.66
CA LEU A 77 0.28 0.64 -2.38
C LEU A 77 -0.56 -0.63 -2.59
N LYS A 78 -1.44 -0.66 -3.59
CA LYS A 78 -2.23 -1.85 -3.92
C LYS A 78 -1.35 -3.03 -4.33
N GLN A 79 -0.30 -2.79 -5.12
CA GLN A 79 0.67 -3.83 -5.49
C GLN A 79 1.38 -4.41 -4.27
N MET A 80 1.92 -3.56 -3.39
CA MET A 80 2.61 -4.01 -2.18
C MET A 80 1.67 -4.72 -1.21
N TYR A 81 0.44 -4.22 -1.06
CA TYR A 81 -0.58 -4.89 -0.26
C TYR A 81 -0.89 -6.30 -0.79
N ALA A 82 -1.06 -6.44 -2.11
CA ALA A 82 -1.31 -7.75 -2.71
C ALA A 82 -0.14 -8.71 -2.48
N TYR A 83 1.09 -8.23 -2.61
CA TYR A 83 2.29 -9.02 -2.36
C TYR A 83 2.38 -9.51 -0.91
N GLU A 84 2.19 -8.62 0.06
CA GLU A 84 2.21 -8.98 1.48
C GLU A 84 1.06 -9.92 1.86
N SER A 85 -0.13 -9.72 1.26
CA SER A 85 -1.25 -10.65 1.44
C SER A 85 -1.00 -12.02 0.83
N ILE A 86 -0.24 -12.12 -0.27
CA ILE A 86 0.11 -13.39 -0.90
C ILE A 86 1.17 -14.13 -0.06
N LYS A 87 2.19 -13.42 0.43
CA LYS A 87 3.23 -13.99 1.31
C LYS A 87 2.64 -14.64 2.57
N ASP A 88 1.73 -13.95 3.25
CA ASP A 88 1.13 -14.44 4.51
C ASP A 88 0.17 -15.63 4.27
N ASN A 89 -0.29 -15.84 3.04
CA ASN A 89 -1.22 -16.90 2.66
C ASN A 89 -0.57 -18.04 1.86
N LEU A 90 0.72 -17.95 1.55
CA LEU A 90 1.52 -19.02 0.93
C LEU A 90 2.08 -19.93 2.04
N PRO A 91 1.99 -21.26 1.89
CA PRO A 91 2.68 -22.19 2.80
C PRO A 91 4.18 -21.89 2.81
N LEU A 92 4.78 -21.86 4.01
CA LEU A 92 6.21 -21.62 4.27
C LEU A 92 7.19 -22.54 3.50
N ASP A 93 6.68 -23.56 2.80
CA ASP A 93 7.44 -24.53 2.01
C ASP A 93 7.83 -24.03 0.60
N PHE A 94 7.46 -22.80 0.21
CA PHE A 94 7.86 -22.21 -1.06
C PHE A 94 8.76 -20.98 -0.85
N GLU A 95 9.98 -21.01 -1.39
CA GLU A 95 10.86 -19.85 -1.44
C GLU A 95 10.58 -19.03 -2.72
N ILE A 96 10.57 -17.69 -2.60
CA ILE A 96 10.45 -16.79 -3.75
C ILE A 96 11.76 -16.88 -4.56
N SER A 97 11.70 -17.56 -5.71
CA SER A 97 12.87 -17.84 -6.56
C SER A 97 13.30 -16.64 -7.40
N SER A 98 12.36 -15.80 -7.83
CA SER A 98 12.68 -14.54 -8.54
C SER A 98 11.47 -13.61 -8.58
N GLU A 99 11.68 -12.34 -8.26
CA GLU A 99 10.73 -11.23 -8.41
C GLU A 99 11.16 -10.41 -9.63
N THR A 100 10.35 -10.38 -10.68
CA THR A 100 10.64 -9.60 -11.89
C THR A 100 9.48 -8.67 -12.19
N GLU A 101 9.72 -7.36 -12.21
CA GLU A 101 8.73 -6.35 -12.56
C GLU A 101 8.87 -6.03 -14.06
N THR A 102 7.89 -6.46 -14.87
CA THR A 102 7.88 -6.20 -16.31
C THR A 102 6.58 -5.50 -16.68
N ALA A 103 6.67 -4.29 -17.25
CA ALA A 103 5.53 -3.51 -17.73
C ALA A 103 4.37 -3.27 -16.71
N GLY A 104 4.69 -3.22 -15.41
CA GLY A 104 3.71 -2.98 -14.35
C GLY A 104 3.02 -4.25 -13.81
N GLU A 105 3.38 -5.42 -14.34
CA GLU A 105 3.01 -6.71 -13.80
C GLU A 105 4.15 -7.30 -12.96
N ILE A 106 3.84 -7.74 -11.74
CA ILE A 106 4.77 -8.41 -10.85
C ILE A 106 4.67 -9.91 -11.15
N GLN A 107 5.68 -10.47 -11.82
CA GLN A 107 5.81 -11.91 -11.98
C GLN A 107 6.66 -12.46 -10.81
N ILE A 108 6.02 -13.30 -10.00
CA ILE A 108 6.64 -13.99 -8.87
C ILE A 108 6.82 -15.46 -9.27
N VAL A 109 8.07 -15.89 -9.39
CA VAL A 109 8.38 -17.32 -9.59
C VAL A 109 8.62 -17.93 -8.23
N LEU A 110 7.80 -18.93 -7.88
CA LEU A 110 7.90 -19.69 -6.63
C LEU A 110 8.66 -21.01 -6.89
N LYS A 111 9.63 -21.34 -6.05
CA LYS A 111 10.27 -22.68 -6.05
C LYS A 111 9.83 -23.45 -4.82
N GLY A 112 9.53 -24.74 -5.02
CA GLY A 112 9.44 -25.77 -3.97
C GLY A 112 10.54 -26.78 -4.17
#